data_AF-A0A2P9AIE8-F1
#
_entry.id   AF-A0A2P9AIE8-F1
#
_cell.length_a   1.000
_cell.length_b   1.000
_cell.length_c   1.000
_cell.angle_alpha   90.00
_cell.angle_beta   90.00
_cell.angle_gamma   90.00
#
_symmetry.space_group_name_H-M   'P 1'
#
loop_
_entity.id
_entity.type
_entity.pdbx_description
1 polymer ?
#
loop_
_entity_poly.entity_id
_entity_poly.type
_entity_poly.pdbx_seq_one_letter_code
_entity_poly.pdbx_strand_id
1 'polypeptide(L)' 'MNAVVRKAMEKGDSPEVVAKTVLAAATDRAPKRRYAAGKMARQVSLLRRFVPASAFDKSLRRQNGLPA' A
#
# COMPACT_ATOMS: atom_id res chain seq x y z
N MET A 1 -0.90 18.63 9.07
CA MET A 1 -1.24 17.52 8.16
C MET A 1 -1.67 18.09 6.80
N ASN A 2 -1.01 17.74 5.69
CA ASN A 2 -1.45 18.18 4.35
C ASN A 2 -2.76 17.47 3.96
N ALA A 3 -3.61 18.13 3.16
CA ALA A 3 -4.92 17.64 2.71
C ALA A 3 -4.86 16.24 2.08
N VAL A 4 -3.78 15.91 1.37
CA VAL A 4 -3.56 14.58 0.78
C VAL A 4 -3.53 13.49 1.85
N VAL A 5 -2.76 13.69 2.92
CA VAL A 5 -2.63 12.70 4.01
C VAL A 5 -3.95 12.56 4.76
N ARG A 6 -4.68 13.66 5.00
CA ARG A 6 -6.00 13.62 5.64
C ARG A 6 -6.99 12.76 4.86
N LYS A 7 -7.11 13.00 3.56
CA LYS A 7 -7.98 12.21 2.66
C LYS A 7 -7.59 10.73 2.60
N ALA A 8 -6.29 10.42 2.70
CA ALA A 8 -5.82 9.05 2.75
C ALA A 8 -6.24 8.35 4.06
N MET A 9 -6.18 9.05 5.19
CA MET A 9 -6.61 8.51 6.49
C MET A 9 -8.12 8.24 6.53
N GLU A 10 -8.93 9.11 5.94
CA GLU A 10 -10.40 8.91 5.82
C GLU A 10 -10.76 7.64 5.04
N LYS A 11 -9.90 7.21 4.12
CA LYS A 11 -10.08 6.00 3.29
C LYS A 11 -9.26 4.81 3.78
N GLY A 12 -8.70 4.90 4.99
CA GLY A 12 -7.85 3.86 5.55
C GLY A 12 -8.58 2.52 5.69
N ASP A 13 -7.83 1.42 5.58
CA ASP A 13 -8.37 0.10 5.86
C ASP A 13 -8.72 -0.03 7.36
N SER A 14 -9.71 -0.88 7.65
CA SER A 14 -10.12 -1.18 9.03
C SER A 14 -8.94 -1.74 9.86
N PRO A 15 -8.82 -1.40 11.15
CA PRO A 15 -7.73 -1.88 12.02
C PRO A 15 -7.60 -3.41 12.05
N GLU A 16 -8.71 -4.14 11.91
CA GLU A 16 -8.75 -5.61 11.90
C GLU A 16 -7.99 -6.19 10.71
N VAL A 17 -7.95 -5.49 9.57
CA VAL A 17 -7.19 -5.90 8.39
C VAL A 17 -5.69 -5.88 8.69
N VAL A 18 -5.24 -4.83 9.40
CA VAL A 18 -3.85 -4.70 9.84
C VAL A 18 -3.53 -5.77 10.87
N ALA A 19 -4.38 -5.95 11.89
CA ALA A 19 -4.20 -6.96 12.93
C ALA A 19 -4.08 -8.38 12.35
N LYS A 20 -4.96 -8.75 11.40
CA LYS A 20 -4.88 -10.04 10.70
C LYS A 20 -3.57 -10.21 9.94
N THR A 21 -3.09 -9.14 9.31
CA THR A 21 -1.82 -9.18 8.55
C THR A 21 -0.63 -9.34 9.48
N VAL A 22 -0.63 -8.66 10.62
CA VAL A 22 0.41 -8.79 11.65
C VAL A 22 0.41 -10.19 12.25
N LEU A 23 -0.77 -10.72 12.60
CA LEU A 23 -0.89 -12.09 13.11
C LEU A 23 -0.36 -13.11 12.10
N ALA A 24 -0.70 -12.96 10.82
CA ALA A 24 -0.20 -13.83 9.76
C ALA A 24 1.33 -13.74 9.64
N ALA A 25 1.91 -12.54 9.71
CA ALA A 25 3.35 -12.35 9.67
C ALA A 25 4.07 -12.97 10.88
N ALA A 26 3.47 -12.90 12.06
CA ALA A 26 4.04 -13.43 13.30
C ALA A 26 3.95 -14.96 13.41
N THR A 27 2.98 -15.59 12.74
CA THR A 27 2.72 -17.03 12.83
C THR A 27 3.20 -17.82 11.61
N ASP A 28 3.69 -17.15 10.56
CA ASP A 28 4.18 -17.79 9.36
C ASP A 28 5.45 -18.62 9.65
N ARG A 29 5.48 -19.89 9.21
CA ARG A 29 6.64 -20.78 9.44
C ARG A 29 7.91 -20.30 8.73
N ALA A 30 7.74 -19.55 7.63
CA ALA A 30 8.81 -18.92 6.87
C ALA A 30 8.43 -17.46 6.56
N PRO A 31 8.68 -16.52 7.49
CA PRO A 31 8.21 -15.15 7.37
C PRO A 31 8.74 -14.44 6.12
N LYS A 32 7.85 -13.76 5.40
CA LYS A 32 8.20 -12.92 4.24
C LYS A 32 8.76 -11.58 4.72
N ARG A 33 9.69 -11.01 3.94
CA ARG A 33 10.20 -9.65 4.21
C ARG A 33 9.13 -8.56 4.16
N ARG A 34 8.02 -8.76 3.44
CA ARG A 34 6.96 -7.77 3.26
C ARG A 34 5.59 -8.46 3.22
N TYR A 35 4.66 -7.95 4.01
CA TYR A 35 3.25 -8.37 4.03
C TYR A 35 2.36 -7.19 3.62
N ALA A 36 1.64 -7.34 2.52
CA ALA A 36 0.71 -6.31 2.05
C ALA A 36 -0.63 -6.43 2.79
N ALA A 37 -0.90 -5.46 3.65
CA ALA A 37 -2.17 -5.34 4.37
C ALA A 37 -3.26 -4.76 3.46
N GLY A 38 -4.42 -5.41 3.43
CA GLY A 38 -5.56 -4.95 2.63
C GLY A 38 -5.40 -5.14 1.12
N LYS A 39 -6.45 -4.74 0.39
CA LYS A 39 -6.54 -4.92 -1.07
C LYS A 39 -5.60 -3.97 -1.81
N MET A 40 -5.56 -2.71 -1.39
CA MET A 40 -4.82 -1.67 -2.10
C MET A 40 -3.31 -1.92 -2.05
N ALA A 41 -2.75 -2.29 -0.89
CA ALA A 41 -1.32 -2.60 -0.79
C ALA A 41 -0.91 -3.79 -1.67
N ARG A 42 -1.80 -4.79 -1.82
CA ARG A 42 -1.57 -5.94 -2.72
C ARG A 42 -1.56 -5.51 -4.18
N GLN A 43 -2.52 -4.67 -4.58
CA GLN A 43 -2.56 -4.12 -5.94
C GLN A 43 -1.31 -3.28 -6.24
N VAL A 44 -0.89 -2.42 -5.32
CA VAL A 44 0.34 -1.62 -5.47
C VAL A 44 1.58 -2.52 -5.61
N SER A 45 1.66 -3.59 -4.82
CA SER A 45 2.76 -4.57 -4.91
C SER A 45 2.81 -5.26 -6.28
N LEU A 46 1.66 -5.63 -6.83
CA LEU A 46 1.57 -6.21 -8.18
C LEU A 46 1.93 -5.18 -9.25
N LEU A 47 1.36 -3.98 -9.20
CA LEU A 47 1.65 -2.92 -10.17
C LEU A 47 3.13 -2.59 -10.21
N ARG A 48 3.80 -2.49 -9.05
CA ARG A 48 5.25 -2.25 -8.99
C ARG A 48 6.07 -3.36 -9.66
N ARG A 49 5.55 -4.59 -9.75
CA ARG A 49 6.25 -5.74 -10.35
C ARG A 49 6.09 -5.81 -11.87
N PHE A 50 4.98 -5.28 -12.40
CA PHE A 50 4.62 -5.46 -13.82
C PHE A 50 4.54 -4.16 -14.63
N VAL A 51 4.37 -3.01 -13.97
CA VAL A 51 4.28 -1.70 -14.63
C VAL A 51 5.69 -1.11 -14.77
N PRO A 52 6.04 -0.51 -15.93
CA PRO A 52 7.29 0.22 -16.09
C PRO A 52 7.46 1.31 -15.02
N ALA A 53 8.67 1.45 -14.49
CA ALA A 53 8.96 2.34 -13.37
C ALA A 53 8.49 3.79 -13.63
N SER A 54 8.73 4.32 -14.83
CA SER A 54 8.31 5.68 -15.20
C SER A 54 6.79 5.88 -15.18
N ALA A 55 6.03 4.88 -15.66
CA ALA A 55 4.56 4.94 -15.65
C ALA A 55 4.00 4.78 -14.23
N PHE A 56 4.59 3.88 -13.44
CA PHE A 56 4.21 3.67 -12.04
C PHE A 56 4.45 4.93 -11.21
N ASP A 57 5.65 5.51 -11.28
CA ASP A 57 6.01 6.72 -10.54
C ASP A 57 5.13 7.92 -10.94
N LYS A 58 4.87 8.09 -12.24
CA LYS A 58 3.95 9.12 -12.74
C LYS A 58 2.55 8.97 -12.17
N SER A 59 2.06 7.74 -12.00
CA SER A 59 0.73 7.49 -11.41
C SER A 59 0.69 7.84 -9.92
N LEU A 60 1.72 7.48 -9.15
CA LEU A 60 1.81 7.77 -7.72
C LEU A 60 1.98 9.27 -7.47
N ARG A 61 2.81 9.96 -8.27
CA ARG A 61 2.98 11.41 -8.19
C ARG A 61 1.65 12.12 -8.36
N ARG A 62 0.89 11.77 -9.40
CA ARG A 62 -0.45 12.34 -9.64
C ARG A 62 -1.43 12.07 -8.50
N GLN A 63 -1.47 10.86 -7.96
CA GLN A 63 -2.34 10.54 -6.81
C GLN A 63 -2.02 11.37 -5.57
N ASN A 64 -0.76 11.75 -5.39
CA ASN A 64 -0.28 12.55 -4.27
C ASN A 64 -0.26 14.07 -4.55
N GLY A 65 -0.79 14.51 -5.69
CA GLY A 65 -0.81 15.93 -6.07
C GLY A 65 0.58 16.50 -6.40
N LEU A 66 1.52 15.65 -6.76
CA LEU A 66 2.88 16.02 -7.16
C LEU A 66 2.99 16.12 -8.68
N PRO A 67 3.87 16.98 -9.21
CA PRO A 67 4.17 17.03 -10.63
C PRO A 67 4.75 15.68 -11.09
N ALA A 68 4.30 15.26 -12.28
CA ALA A 68 4.66 14.02 -12.94
C ALA A 68 6.12 13.99 -13.38
#